data_AF-A0A3N7H2J0-F1
#
_entry.id   AF-A0A3N7H2J0-F1
#
_cell.length_a   1.000
_cell.length_b   1.000
_cell.length_c   1.000
_cell.angle_alpha   90.00
_cell.angle_beta   90.00
_cell.angle_gamma   90.00
#
_symmetry.space_group_name_H-M   'P 1'
#
loop_
_entity.id
_entity.type
_entity.pdbx_description
1 polymer ?
#
loop_
_entity_poly.entity_id
_entity_poly.type
_entity_poly.pdbx_seq_one_letter_code
_entity_poly.pdbx_strand_id
1 'polypeptide(L)'
;MLRELVKRWANHKVMVRWLSRFFHYLDRYFIARRSLPPFNEVGLTCFRDLVYQELNGKVRDAVISLIDQEREGEQIDRALLKNVLDIFVEIGMGQMDYYENDFEAAMLKDIAAYYSRKASNWKASKAF
;
A
#
# COMPACT_ATOMS: atom_id res chain seq x y z
N MET A 1 -11.45 -2.12 8.22
CA MET A 1 -10.14 -2.76 7.91
C MET A 1 -9.08 -1.72 7.50
N LEU A 2 -9.25 -1.00 6.38
CA LEU A 2 -8.25 -0.06 5.86
C LEU A 2 -7.80 1.03 6.85
N ARG A 3 -8.74 1.65 7.58
CA ARG A 3 -8.43 2.64 8.63
C ARG A 3 -7.52 2.07 9.73
N GLU A 4 -7.76 0.82 10.12
CA GLU A 4 -6.96 0.16 11.14
C GLU A 4 -5.56 -0.18 10.62
N LEU A 5 -5.43 -0.59 9.35
CA LEU A 5 -4.14 -0.81 8.72
C LEU A 5 -3.30 0.48 8.71
N VAL A 6 -3.89 1.60 8.26
CA VAL A 6 -3.22 2.91 8.24
C VAL A 6 -2.78 3.33 9.64
N LYS A 7 -3.65 3.15 10.64
CA LYS A 7 -3.34 3.44 12.04
C LYS A 7 -2.18 2.58 12.56
N ARG A 8 -2.21 1.26 12.32
CA ARG A 8 -1.16 0.34 12.76
C ARG A 8 0.18 0.63 12.08
N TRP A 9 0.16 0.95 10.79
CA TRP A 9 1.34 1.36 10.06
C TRP A 9 1.95 2.64 10.65
N ALA A 10 1.13 3.67 10.91
CA ALA A 10 1.61 4.91 11.53
C ALA A 10 2.22 4.67 12.91
N ASN A 11 1.57 3.85 13.76
CA ASN A 11 2.08 3.47 15.08
C ASN A 11 3.41 2.71 14.97
N HIS A 12 3.50 1.78 14.01
CA HIS A 12 4.71 1.00 13.77
C HIS A 12 5.89 1.89 13.37
N LYS A 13 5.68 2.86 12.45
CA LYS A 13 6.70 3.83 12.07
C LYS A 13 7.20 4.65 13.27
N VAL A 14 6.29 5.08 14.15
CA VAL A 14 6.65 5.80 15.38
C VAL A 14 7.50 4.92 16.29
N MET A 15 7.09 3.66 16.51
CA MET A 15 7.83 2.71 17.34
C MET A 15 9.24 2.45 16.79
N VAL A 16 9.37 2.16 15.49
CA VAL A 16 10.67 1.92 14.83
C VAL A 16 11.58 3.15 14.95
N ARG A 17 11.04 4.35 14.76
CA ARG A 17 11.79 5.61 14.94
C ARG A 17 12.31 5.78 16.38
N TRP A 18 11.52 5.44 17.39
CA TRP A 18 11.97 5.50 18.78
C TRP A 18 13.01 4.43 19.11
N LEU A 19 12.82 3.20 18.62
CA LEU A 19 13.79 2.13 18.83
C LEU A 19 15.15 2.45 18.18
N SER A 20 15.16 2.99 16.96
CA SER A 20 16.40 3.45 16.31
C SER A 20 17.12 4.55 17.12
N ARG A 21 16.38 5.42 17.84
CA ARG A 21 16.96 6.41 18.75
C ARG A 21 17.52 5.80 20.02
N PHE A 22 16.79 4.88 20.66
CA PHE A 22 17.27 4.20 21.87
C PHE A 22 18.50 3.35 21.59
N PHE A 23 18.54 2.66 20.45
CA PHE A 23 19.64 1.81 20.04
C PHE A 23 20.63 2.50 19.11
N HIS A 24 20.65 3.84 19.06
CA HIS A 24 21.47 4.60 18.11
C HIS A 24 22.95 4.24 18.15
N TYR A 25 23.49 3.96 19.33
CA TYR A 25 24.89 3.53 19.48
C TYR A 25 25.15 2.18 18.79
N LEU A 26 24.26 1.21 18.97
CA LEU A 26 24.37 -0.09 18.31
C LEU A 26 24.22 0.04 16.79
N ASP A 27 23.24 0.84 16.35
CA ASP A 27 22.98 1.12 14.93
C ASP A 27 24.19 1.76 14.25
N ARG A 28 24.83 2.73 14.91
CA ARG A 28 25.97 3.48 14.36
C ARG A 28 27.29 2.72 14.40
N TYR A 29 27.55 1.93 15.44
CA TYR A 29 28.88 1.33 15.65
C TYR A 29 28.88 -0.19 15.50
N PHE A 30 27.91 -0.90 16.05
CA PHE A 30 27.90 -2.37 16.01
C PHE A 30 27.38 -2.89 14.66
N ILE A 31 26.21 -2.40 14.23
CA ILE A 31 25.56 -2.79 12.97
C ILE A 31 26.42 -2.38 11.78
N ALA A 32 26.92 -1.14 11.77
CA ALA A 32 27.80 -0.64 10.71
C ALA A 32 29.10 -1.45 10.56
N ARG A 33 29.71 -1.88 11.68
CA ARG A 33 30.95 -2.69 11.63
C ARG A 33 30.73 -4.11 11.12
N ARG A 34 29.52 -4.65 11.27
CA ARG A 34 29.16 -6.01 10.84
C ARG A 34 28.39 -6.04 9.53
N SER A 35 28.17 -4.89 8.89
CA SER A 35 27.38 -4.74 7.66
C SER A 35 25.98 -5.36 7.78
N LEU A 36 25.35 -5.22 8.95
CA LEU A 36 23.99 -5.69 9.20
C LEU A 36 22.97 -4.63 8.77
N PRO A 37 21.72 -5.01 8.48
CA PRO A 37 20.65 -4.06 8.19
C PRO A 37 20.40 -3.12 9.38
N PRO A 38 20.24 -1.81 9.14
CA PRO A 38 19.91 -0.84 10.18
C PRO A 38 18.49 -1.05 10.73
N PHE A 39 18.23 -0.48 11.90
CA PHE A 39 16.99 -0.73 12.63
C PHE A 39 15.72 -0.35 11.86
N ASN A 40 15.77 0.70 11.04
CA ASN A 40 14.68 1.10 10.16
C ASN A 40 14.36 0.04 9.10
N GLU A 41 15.39 -0.59 8.54
CA GLU A 41 15.25 -1.63 7.51
C GLU A 41 14.65 -2.91 8.10
N VAL A 42 15.15 -3.33 9.26
CA VAL A 42 14.62 -4.48 10.02
C VAL A 42 13.17 -4.23 10.42
N GLY A 43 12.88 -3.04 10.97
CA GLY A 43 11.53 -2.68 11.42
C GLY A 43 10.51 -2.74 10.28
N LEU A 44 10.88 -2.25 9.09
CA LEU A 44 10.00 -2.31 7.93
C LEU A 44 9.83 -3.75 7.42
N THR A 45 10.93 -4.52 7.34
CA THR A 45 10.90 -5.92 6.93
C THR A 45 9.97 -6.74 7.83
N CYS A 46 10.03 -6.54 9.15
CA CYS A 46 9.10 -7.20 10.08
C CYS A 46 7.63 -6.85 9.79
N PHE A 47 7.31 -5.59 9.49
CA PHE A 47 5.92 -5.24 9.17
C PHE A 47 5.48 -5.83 7.83
N ARG A 48 6.38 -5.82 6.84
CA ARG A 48 6.12 -6.39 5.52
C ARG A 48 5.76 -7.88 5.65
N ASP A 49 6.61 -8.64 6.31
CA ASP A 49 6.51 -10.09 6.36
C ASP A 49 5.38 -10.57 7.28
N LEU A 50 5.09 -9.85 8.38
CA LEU A 50 4.09 -10.27 9.36
C LEU A 50 2.68 -9.69 9.15
N VAL A 51 2.57 -8.55 8.45
CA VAL A 51 1.29 -7.83 8.32
C VAL A 51 0.93 -7.61 6.86
N TYR A 52 1.84 -7.07 6.06
CA TYR A 52 1.52 -6.68 4.70
C TYR A 52 1.32 -7.90 3.78
N GLN A 53 2.19 -8.90 3.80
CA GLN A 53 2.05 -10.10 2.95
C GLN A 53 0.72 -10.83 3.17
N GLU A 54 0.25 -10.89 4.42
CA GLU A 54 -1.03 -11.52 4.77
C GLU A 54 -2.27 -10.69 4.36
N LEU A 55 -2.11 -9.36 4.25
CA LEU A 55 -3.23 -8.45 4.03
C LEU A 55 -3.27 -7.85 2.63
N ASN A 56 -2.17 -7.86 1.87
CA ASN A 56 -2.04 -7.11 0.62
C ASN A 56 -3.17 -7.41 -0.38
N GLY A 57 -3.57 -8.68 -0.55
CA GLY A 57 -4.66 -9.08 -1.43
C GLY A 57 -6.00 -8.50 -1.00
N LYS A 58 -6.35 -8.63 0.29
CA LYS A 58 -7.61 -8.10 0.83
C LYS A 58 -7.65 -6.57 0.78
N VAL A 59 -6.51 -5.93 1.05
CA VAL A 59 -6.37 -4.47 1.00
C VAL A 59 -6.53 -3.98 -0.42
N ARG A 60 -5.86 -4.62 -1.38
CA ARG A 60 -5.99 -4.33 -2.81
C ARG A 60 -7.41 -4.44 -3.29
N ASP A 61 -8.08 -5.55 -3.01
CA ASP A 61 -9.45 -5.77 -3.48
C ASP A 61 -10.40 -4.71 -2.89
N ALA A 62 -10.21 -4.34 -1.62
CA ALA A 62 -10.96 -3.25 -1.00
C ALA A 62 -10.65 -1.87 -1.61
N VAL A 63 -9.40 -1.60 -1.98
CA VAL A 63 -8.98 -0.36 -2.63
C VAL A 63 -9.58 -0.24 -4.03
N ILE A 64 -9.54 -1.31 -4.83
CA ILE A 64 -10.15 -1.36 -6.16
C ILE A 64 -11.67 -1.13 -6.04
N SER A 65 -12.32 -1.81 -5.09
CA SER A 65 -13.74 -1.63 -4.82
C SER A 65 -14.09 -0.18 -4.47
N LEU A 66 -13.28 0.52 -3.67
CA LEU A 66 -13.51 1.94 -3.36
C LEU A 66 -13.40 2.82 -4.61
N ILE A 67 -12.45 2.53 -5.49
CA ILE A 67 -12.29 3.29 -6.73
C ILE A 67 -13.47 3.05 -7.68
N ASP A 68 -13.98 1.82 -7.74
CA ASP A 68 -15.19 1.52 -8.52
C ASP A 68 -16.42 2.24 -8.00
N GLN A 69 -16.61 2.28 -6.67
CA GLN A 69 -17.67 3.07 -6.06
C GLN A 69 -17.59 4.55 -6.46
N GLU A 70 -16.39 5.13 -6.43
CA GLU A 70 -16.18 6.51 -6.87
C GLU A 70 -16.49 6.70 -8.37
N ARG A 71 -16.16 5.73 -9.23
CA ARG A 71 -16.47 5.78 -10.68
C ARG A 71 -17.98 5.76 -10.96
N GLU A 72 -18.76 5.11 -10.10
CA GLU A 72 -20.22 5.08 -10.17
C GLU A 72 -20.87 6.31 -9.51
N GLY A 73 -20.06 7.23 -8.98
CA GLY A 73 -20.52 8.51 -8.43
C GLY A 73 -20.73 8.51 -6.91
N GLU A 74 -20.33 7.46 -6.20
CA GLU A 74 -20.35 7.43 -4.74
C GLU A 74 -19.22 8.31 -4.16
N GLN A 75 -19.49 8.95 -3.02
CA GLN A 75 -18.47 9.73 -2.33
C GLN A 75 -17.60 8.82 -1.47
N ILE A 76 -16.28 8.84 -1.71
CA ILE A 76 -15.32 8.07 -0.94
C ILE A 76 -14.37 8.96 -0.12
N ASP A 77 -13.75 8.34 0.89
CA ASP A 77 -12.68 8.95 1.67
C ASP A 77 -11.36 8.90 0.90
N ARG A 78 -11.13 9.87 0.00
CA ARG A 78 -9.91 9.96 -0.82
C ARG A 78 -8.63 10.07 0.02
N ALA A 79 -8.71 10.66 1.21
CA ALA A 79 -7.57 10.77 2.11
C ALA A 79 -7.17 9.39 2.65
N LEU A 80 -8.16 8.57 3.04
CA LEU A 80 -7.92 7.17 3.41
C LEU A 80 -7.32 6.38 2.25
N LEU A 81 -7.87 6.53 1.04
CA LEU A 81 -7.37 5.85 -0.15
C LEU A 81 -5.89 6.18 -0.40
N LYS A 82 -5.55 7.48 -0.40
CA LYS A 82 -4.17 7.94 -0.54
C LYS A 82 -3.26 7.35 0.53
N ASN A 83 -3.67 7.39 1.80
CA ASN A 83 -2.87 6.85 2.90
C ASN A 83 -2.62 5.34 2.77
N VAL A 84 -3.56 4.58 2.21
CA VAL A 84 -3.37 3.15 1.95
C VAL A 84 -2.39 2.94 0.80
N LEU A 85 -2.52 3.69 -0.29
CA LEU A 85 -1.59 3.62 -1.43
C LEU A 85 -0.16 4.00 -1.01
N ASP A 86 -0.01 5.00 -0.15
CA ASP A 86 1.28 5.41 0.42
C ASP A 86 1.97 4.22 1.15
N ILE A 87 1.22 3.26 1.72
CA ILE A 87 1.80 2.06 2.37
C ILE A 87 2.45 1.12 1.32
N PHE A 88 1.79 0.90 0.19
CA PHE A 88 2.33 0.04 -0.89
C PHE A 88 3.67 0.57 -1.41
N VAL A 89 3.81 1.90 -1.48
CA VAL A 89 5.05 2.57 -1.89
C VAL A 89 6.10 2.54 -0.78
N GLU A 90 5.72 2.89 0.46
CA GLU A 90 6.67 2.97 1.57
C GLU A 90 7.30 1.60 1.91
N ILE A 91 6.56 0.50 1.75
CA ILE A 91 7.06 -0.86 2.00
C ILE A 91 8.19 -1.27 1.06
N GLY A 92 8.26 -0.69 -0.14
CA GLY A 92 9.36 -0.93 -1.07
C GLY A 92 10.64 -0.17 -0.74
N MET A 93 10.69 0.62 0.34
CA MET A 93 11.86 1.45 0.71
C MET A 93 12.36 2.34 -0.45
N GLY A 94 11.45 2.83 -1.28
CA GLY A 94 11.77 3.63 -2.46
C GLY A 94 11.84 2.84 -3.77
N GLN A 95 11.76 1.52 -3.73
CA GLN A 95 11.46 0.67 -4.89
C GLN A 95 9.95 0.62 -5.12
N MET A 96 9.52 0.62 -6.39
CA MET A 96 8.10 0.59 -6.76
C MET A 96 7.57 -0.83 -6.94
N ASP A 97 8.43 -1.85 -6.89
CA ASP A 97 8.10 -3.24 -7.18
C ASP A 97 6.85 -3.74 -6.42
N TYR A 98 6.68 -3.38 -5.16
CA TYR A 98 5.50 -3.78 -4.38
C TYR A 98 4.23 -3.05 -4.82
N TYR A 99 4.33 -1.75 -5.12
CA TYR A 99 3.21 -1.00 -5.67
C TYR A 99 2.82 -1.54 -7.05
N GLU A 100 3.79 -1.76 -7.93
CA GLU A 100 3.58 -2.24 -9.29
C GLU A 100 2.97 -3.64 -9.32
N ASN A 101 3.59 -4.59 -8.60
CA ASN A 101 3.19 -5.99 -8.65
C ASN A 101 1.97 -6.30 -7.78
N ASP A 102 1.90 -5.73 -6.57
CA ASP A 102 0.82 -6.08 -5.66
C ASP A 102 -0.44 -5.28 -5.97
N PHE A 103 -0.34 -4.02 -6.41
CA PHE A 103 -1.50 -3.15 -6.61
C PHE A 103 -1.74 -2.77 -8.08
N GLU A 104 -0.78 -2.11 -8.73
CA GLU A 104 -0.99 -1.45 -10.03
C GLU A 104 -1.38 -2.44 -11.12
N ALA A 105 -0.73 -3.61 -11.19
CA ALA A 105 -1.05 -4.64 -12.17
C ALA A 105 -2.52 -5.10 -12.08
N ALA A 106 -3.03 -5.30 -10.86
CA ALA A 106 -4.42 -5.68 -10.64
C ALA A 106 -5.38 -4.52 -10.95
N MET A 107 -5.00 -3.31 -10.53
CA MET A 107 -5.77 -2.10 -10.79
C MET A 107 -5.93 -1.87 -12.29
N LEU A 108 -4.85 -1.87 -13.07
CA LEU A 108 -4.88 -1.67 -14.53
C LEU A 108 -5.77 -2.70 -15.24
N LYS A 109 -5.70 -3.97 -14.81
CA LYS A 109 -6.56 -5.04 -15.32
C LYS A 109 -8.04 -4.75 -15.06
N ASP A 110 -8.37 -4.29 -13.85
CA ASP A 110 -9.72 -3.88 -13.49
C ASP A 110 -10.19 -2.67 -14.32
N ILE A 111 -9.37 -1.61 -14.40
CA ILE A 111 -9.65 -0.40 -15.21
C ILE A 111 -10.01 -0.80 -16.65
N ALA A 112 -9.18 -1.66 -17.26
CA ALA A 112 -9.36 -2.08 -18.64
C ALA A 112 -10.69 -2.82 -18.84
N ALA A 113 -11.04 -3.73 -17.92
CA ALA A 113 -12.32 -4.44 -17.95
C ALA A 113 -13.51 -3.49 -17.77
N TYR A 114 -13.43 -2.57 -16.81
CA TYR A 114 -14.45 -1.59 -16.51
C TYR A 114 -14.77 -0.70 -17.73
N TYR A 115 -13.76 -0.07 -18.31
CA TYR A 115 -13.96 0.85 -19.44
C TYR A 115 -14.33 0.12 -20.73
N SER A 116 -13.88 -1.12 -20.94
CA SER A 116 -14.32 -1.93 -22.09
C SER A 116 -15.81 -2.24 -22.03
N ARG A 117 -16.33 -2.57 -20.84
CA ARG A 117 -17.76 -2.77 -20.60
C ARG A 117 -18.55 -1.47 -20.76
N LYS A 118 -18.06 -0.37 -20.18
CA LYS A 118 -18.72 0.95 -20.26
C LYS A 118 -18.81 1.45 -21.71
N ALA A 119 -17.74 1.27 -22.50
CA ALA A 119 -17.72 1.62 -23.91
C ALA A 119 -18.71 0.79 -24.74
N SER A 120 -18.83 -0.51 -24.47
CA SER A 120 -19.80 -1.39 -25.13
C SER A 120 -21.24 -0.96 -24.82
N ASN A 121 -21.54 -0.68 -23.56
CA ASN A 121 -22.85 -0.19 -23.13
C ASN A 121 -23.21 1.16 -23.77
N TRP A 122 -22.24 2.08 -23.84
CA TRP A 122 -22.41 3.39 -24.48
C TRP A 122 -22.70 3.30 -25.98
N LYS A 123 -22.04 2.37 -26.68
CA LYS A 123 -22.34 2.11 -28.09
C LYS A 123 -23.76 1.58 -28.27
N ALA A 124 -24.18 0.63 -27.43
CA ALA A 124 -25.52 0.07 -27.47
C ALA A 124 -26.61 1.13 -27.16
N SER A 125 -26.37 2.03 -26.20
CA SER A 125 -27.34 3.08 -25.85
C SER A 125 -27.52 4.15 -26.92
N LYS A 126 -26.58 4.28 -27.87
CA LYS A 126 -26.63 5.24 -28.99
C LYS A 126 -27.14 4.63 -30.30
N ALA A 127 -27.41 3.33 -30.33
CA ALA A 127 -27.92 2.62 -31.51
C ALA A 127 -29.45 2.66 -31.63
N PHE A 128 -30.12 3.41 -30.75
CA PHE A 128 -31.54 3.76 -30.77
C PHE A 128 -31.67 5.28 -30.77
#